data_AF-A0A7S3I0C0-F1
#
_entry.id   AF-A0A7S3I0C0-F1
#
_cell.length_a   1.000
_cell.length_b   1.000
_cell.length_c   1.000
_cell.angle_alpha   90.00
_cell.angle_beta   90.00
_cell.angle_gamma   90.00
#
_symmetry.space_group_name_H-M   'P 1'
#
loop_
_entity.id
_entity.type
_entity.pdbx_description
1 polymer ?
#
loop_
_entity_poly.entity_id
_entity_poly.type
_entity_poly.pdbx_seq_one_letter_code
_entity_poly.pdbx_strand_id
1 'polypeptide(L)'
;MQELARIFHSMEVCRVASWDSLSIKGQFIRRQKKADETPFKEESKTEKPKQFTFASKWFYGLEVASKSHCVIGIHQVSQRTLGALQQAQPIDVGIAILKKEQNGTVLKEVKDFQVTANLEIETVLYPGTYIVVPRTTGCMFERLDLREAFPFLDELANVDSRGQNRLSARMETLCEQIFSRFDTLDKRSLDFEEFKAFLIESKFGLIEDLETVDDYKAIVLQHFNSDKSAEGLTLVGLKKFMLKMVENSYRETVTTLKNLGFNGNLVNQ
;
A
#
# COMPACT_ATOMS: atom_id res chain seq x y z
N MET A 1 32.88 24.65 7.46
CA MET A 1 33.09 23.55 6.47
C MET A 1 33.78 22.33 7.11
N GLN A 2 34.94 22.47 7.76
CA GLN A 2 35.63 21.33 8.42
C GLN A 2 34.80 20.65 9.54
N GLU A 3 33.94 21.40 10.23
CA GLU A 3 33.09 20.88 11.30
C GLU A 3 31.87 20.09 10.77
N LEU A 4 31.28 20.54 9.65
CA LEU A 4 30.19 19.82 8.97
C LEU A 4 30.65 18.49 8.38
N ALA A 5 31.88 18.44 7.85
CA ALA A 5 32.47 17.22 7.30
C ALA A 5 32.76 16.13 8.35
N ARG A 6 32.75 16.47 9.65
CA ARG A 6 32.86 15.48 10.73
C ARG A 6 31.51 14.87 11.13
N ILE A 7 30.41 15.54 10.79
CA ILE A 7 29.06 15.17 11.24
C ILE A 7 28.30 14.44 10.12
N PHE A 8 28.52 14.83 8.87
CA PHE A 8 27.84 14.25 7.70
C PHE A 8 28.79 13.38 6.88
N HIS A 9 28.41 12.11 6.66
CA HIS A 9 29.18 11.17 5.82
C HIS A 9 29.04 11.48 4.33
N SER A 10 27.86 11.94 3.91
CA SER A 10 27.57 12.43 2.57
C SER A 10 26.44 13.46 2.62
N MET A 11 26.39 14.34 1.63
CA MET A 11 25.30 15.28 1.40
C MET A 11 24.95 15.21 -0.08
N GLU A 12 23.79 14.64 -0.38
CA GLU A 12 23.26 14.61 -1.75
C GLU A 12 22.55 15.92 -2.04
N VAL A 13 23.14 16.72 -2.94
CA VAL A 13 22.55 17.96 -3.41
C VAL A 13 22.13 17.76 -4.86
N CYS A 14 20.86 17.44 -5.07
CA CYS A 14 20.28 17.42 -6.41
C CYS A 14 20.10 18.87 -6.89
N ARG A 15 21.03 19.38 -7.71
CA ARG A 15 20.84 20.65 -8.42
C ARG A 15 19.81 20.44 -9.54
N VAL A 16 18.60 20.93 -9.33
CA VAL A 16 17.51 20.85 -10.31
C VAL A 16 17.61 22.05 -11.25
N ALA A 17 17.99 21.82 -12.51
CA ALA A 17 17.84 22.83 -13.57
C ALA A 17 16.69 22.47 -14.53
N SER A 18 16.46 21.18 -14.81
CA SER A 18 15.25 20.67 -15.47
C SER A 18 15.33 19.14 -15.55
N TRP A 19 14.57 18.42 -14.73
CA TRP A 19 14.39 16.96 -14.85
C TRP A 19 12.91 16.72 -15.10
N ASP A 20 12.58 15.90 -16.09
CA ASP A 20 11.23 15.36 -16.24
C ASP A 20 11.02 14.28 -15.19
N SER A 21 10.38 14.64 -14.08
CA SER A 21 10.13 13.73 -12.95
C SER A 21 8.71 13.16 -13.00
N LEU A 22 8.57 11.86 -12.80
CA LEU A 22 7.29 11.18 -12.63
C LEU A 22 7.36 10.25 -11.41
N SER A 23 6.36 10.32 -10.54
CA SER A 23 6.23 9.44 -9.38
C SER A 23 4.90 8.69 -9.46
N ILE A 24 4.93 7.38 -9.26
CA ILE A 24 3.76 6.51 -9.34
C ILE A 24 3.74 5.62 -8.09
N LYS A 25 2.58 5.53 -7.42
CA LYS A 25 2.40 4.64 -6.27
C LYS A 25 2.42 3.18 -6.72
N GLY A 26 3.21 2.36 -6.03
CA GLY A 26 3.32 0.92 -6.24
C GLY A 26 2.89 0.11 -5.02
N GLN A 27 2.63 -1.18 -5.24
CA GLN A 27 2.27 -2.10 -4.16
C GLN A 27 2.88 -3.48 -4.42
N PHE A 28 3.43 -4.11 -3.38
CA PHE A 28 3.74 -5.53 -3.37
C PHE A 28 2.56 -6.32 -2.83
N ILE A 29 2.20 -7.40 -3.51
CA ILE A 29 1.09 -8.27 -3.12
C ILE A 29 1.60 -9.66 -2.75
N ARG A 30 1.00 -10.22 -1.70
CA ARG A 30 1.18 -11.60 -1.29
C ARG A 30 0.25 -12.50 -2.09
N ARG A 31 0.79 -13.46 -2.83
CA ARG A 31 0.04 -14.48 -3.56
C ARG A 31 0.19 -15.82 -2.86
N GLN A 32 -0.92 -16.48 -2.58
CA GLN A 32 -0.91 -17.86 -2.11
C GLN A 32 -0.80 -18.77 -3.33
N LYS A 33 0.23 -19.61 -3.40
CA LYS A 33 0.37 -20.58 -4.48
C LYS A 33 -0.75 -21.63 -4.33
N LYS A 34 -1.60 -21.77 -5.35
CA LYS A 34 -2.56 -22.89 -5.41
C LYS A 34 -1.75 -24.19 -5.57
N ALA A 35 -2.18 -25.25 -4.89
CA ALA A 35 -1.44 -26.51 -4.80
C ALA A 35 -1.26 -27.25 -6.15
N ASP A 36 -1.94 -26.83 -7.22
CA ASP A 36 -2.02 -27.55 -8.48
C ASP A 36 -0.94 -27.18 -9.52
N GLU A 37 -0.05 -26.22 -9.24
CA GLU A 37 0.95 -25.73 -10.22
C GLU A 37 2.37 -26.35 -10.06
N THR A 38 2.51 -27.43 -9.30
CA THR A 38 3.78 -28.18 -9.23
C THR A 38 3.63 -29.56 -9.88
N PRO A 39 4.42 -29.90 -10.93
CA PRO A 39 4.32 -31.20 -11.61
C PRO A 39 4.85 -32.39 -10.77
N PHE A 40 5.40 -32.15 -9.58
CA PHE A 40 5.87 -33.21 -8.69
C PHE A 40 4.86 -33.48 -7.58
N LYS A 41 4.00 -34.48 -7.83
CA LYS A 41 3.18 -35.13 -6.80
C LYS A 41 4.06 -36.06 -5.97
N GLU A 42 4.66 -35.55 -4.90
CA GLU A 42 5.03 -36.41 -3.76
C GLU A 42 3.85 -36.45 -2.79
N GLU A 43 3.34 -37.68 -2.62
CA GLU A 43 2.32 -38.09 -1.68
C GLU A 43 2.90 -38.13 -0.26
N SER A 44 2.90 -36.99 0.43
CA SER A 44 3.08 -36.97 1.88
C SER A 44 1.89 -36.24 2.52
N LYS A 45 1.13 -36.98 3.35
CA LYS A 45 0.03 -36.49 4.21
C LYS A 45 0.59 -35.72 5.42
N THR A 46 1.36 -34.69 5.13
CA THR A 46 1.78 -33.66 6.08
C THR A 46 1.28 -32.34 5.52
N GLU A 47 0.56 -31.55 6.32
CA GLU A 47 0.07 -30.23 5.93
C GLU A 47 1.20 -29.43 5.26
N LYS A 48 1.19 -29.34 3.93
CA LYS A 48 2.23 -28.61 3.20
C LYS A 48 2.16 -27.15 3.66
N PRO A 49 3.27 -26.55 4.13
CA PRO A 49 3.26 -25.15 4.52
C PRO A 49 2.77 -24.35 3.32
N LYS A 50 1.73 -23.52 3.53
CA LYS A 50 1.20 -22.63 2.49
C LYS A 50 2.36 -21.82 1.93
N GLN A 51 2.74 -22.09 0.68
CA GLN A 51 3.82 -21.36 0.04
C GLN A 51 3.26 -20.02 -0.46
N PHE A 52 3.84 -18.93 0.01
CA PHE A 52 3.50 -17.59 -0.44
C PHE A 52 4.60 -17.07 -1.35
N THR A 53 4.19 -16.38 -2.41
CA THR A 53 5.09 -15.60 -3.26
C THR A 53 4.73 -14.13 -3.14
N PHE A 54 5.73 -13.27 -3.21
CA PHE A 54 5.53 -11.83 -3.22
C PHE A 54 5.92 -11.31 -4.59
N ALA A 55 5.09 -10.44 -5.14
CA ALA A 55 5.33 -9.84 -6.45
C ALA A 55 4.83 -8.40 -6.44
N SER A 56 5.48 -7.55 -7.23
CA SER A 56 4.91 -6.23 -7.51
C SER A 56 3.57 -6.44 -8.21
N LYS A 57 2.54 -5.69 -7.78
CA LYS A 57 1.22 -5.70 -8.40
C LYS A 57 1.29 -5.18 -9.84
N TRP A 58 2.22 -4.26 -10.10
CA TRP A 58 2.41 -3.62 -11.38
C TRP A 58 3.85 -3.68 -11.86
N PHE A 59 4.02 -3.58 -13.17
CA PHE A 59 5.25 -3.16 -13.81
C PHE A 59 4.98 -1.84 -14.52
N TYR A 60 6.02 -1.04 -14.76
CA TYR A 60 5.87 0.28 -15.34
C TYR A 60 6.52 0.33 -16.71
N GLY A 61 5.78 0.82 -17.71
CA GLY A 61 6.32 1.08 -19.04
C GLY A 61 7.05 2.42 -19.05
N LEU A 62 8.23 2.45 -19.67
CA LEU A 62 9.02 3.65 -19.88
C LEU A 62 9.35 3.78 -21.36
N GLU A 63 8.86 4.83 -22.00
CA GLU A 63 9.18 5.16 -23.39
C GLU A 63 10.29 6.22 -23.42
N VAL A 64 11.38 5.89 -24.12
CA VAL A 64 12.56 6.74 -24.21
C VAL A 64 12.67 7.21 -25.67
N ALA A 65 12.45 8.50 -25.91
CA ALA A 65 12.45 9.06 -27.26
C ALA A 65 13.86 9.36 -27.82
N SER A 66 14.79 9.73 -26.94
CA SER A 66 16.19 10.05 -27.29
C SER A 66 17.14 9.42 -26.27
N LYS A 67 18.45 9.40 -26.54
CA LYS A 67 19.42 8.88 -25.57
C LYS A 67 19.35 9.72 -24.29
N SER A 68 18.89 9.11 -23.20
CA SER A 68 18.60 9.81 -21.95
C SER A 68 19.36 9.20 -20.79
N HIS A 69 19.75 10.08 -19.87
CA HIS A 69 20.27 9.70 -18.56
C HIS A 69 19.09 9.59 -17.59
N CYS A 70 18.84 8.39 -17.06
CA CYS A 70 17.65 8.08 -16.28
C CYS A 70 18.05 7.66 -14.86
N VAL A 71 17.37 8.23 -13.87
CA VAL A 71 17.41 7.76 -12.48
C VAL A 71 16.05 7.19 -12.14
N ILE A 72 16.02 5.94 -11.69
CA ILE A 72 14.80 5.22 -11.36
C ILE A 72 14.88 4.80 -9.90
N GLY A 73 13.94 5.27 -9.10
CA GLY A 73 13.87 5.03 -7.65
C GLY A 73 12.68 4.19 -7.23
N ILE A 74 12.88 3.32 -6.23
CA ILE A 74 11.81 2.79 -5.38
C ILE A 74 11.97 3.45 -4.00
N HIS A 75 10.94 4.19 -3.61
CA HIS A 75 10.84 4.82 -2.30
C HIS A 75 9.78 4.11 -1.48
N GLN A 76 10.21 3.44 -0.41
CA GLN A 76 9.32 2.80 0.53
C GLN A 76 8.71 3.86 1.44
N VAL A 77 7.42 4.10 1.26
CA VAL A 77 6.66 4.99 2.13
C VAL A 77 6.18 4.16 3.31
N SER A 78 6.92 4.20 4.42
CA SER A 78 6.31 3.97 5.74
C SER A 78 5.38 5.16 5.95
N GLN A 79 4.06 4.92 5.98
CA GLN A 79 3.08 6.00 6.04
C GLN A 79 3.41 6.91 7.23
N ARG A 80 3.80 8.16 6.92
CA ARG A 80 4.05 9.22 7.89
C ARG A 80 2.72 9.65 8.47
N THR A 81 2.15 8.85 9.35
CA THR A 81 1.06 9.30 10.22
C THR A 81 1.70 9.92 11.45
N LEU A 82 1.45 11.20 11.70
CA LEU A 82 1.89 11.88 12.91
C LEU A 82 1.37 11.09 14.12
N GLY A 83 2.25 10.40 14.86
CA GLY A 83 1.86 9.59 16.02
C GLY A 83 1.74 8.08 15.78
N ALA A 84 2.08 7.54 14.60
CA ALA A 84 2.28 6.11 14.44
C ALA A 84 3.59 5.68 15.13
N LEU A 85 3.45 4.85 16.16
CA LEU A 85 4.53 4.19 16.88
C LEU A 85 5.23 3.21 15.93
N GLN A 86 6.56 3.35 15.82
CA GLN A 86 7.50 2.57 15.00
C GLN A 86 7.35 2.69 13.47
N GLN A 87 8.45 3.09 12.82
CA GLN A 87 8.58 2.95 11.38
C GLN A 87 8.60 1.46 11.07
N ALA A 88 7.59 0.96 10.34
CA ALA A 88 7.68 -0.37 9.74
C ALA A 88 9.06 -0.52 9.08
N GLN A 89 9.80 -1.56 9.46
CA GLN A 89 11.16 -1.75 8.94
C GLN A 89 11.09 -1.85 7.40
N PRO A 90 12.00 -1.18 6.67
CA PRO A 90 12.06 -1.31 5.23
C PRO A 90 12.15 -2.80 4.84
N ILE A 91 11.37 -3.20 3.85
CA ILE A 91 11.53 -4.54 3.25
C ILE A 91 12.73 -4.53 2.32
N ASP A 92 13.17 -5.72 1.91
CA ASP A 92 14.14 -5.82 0.84
C ASP A 92 13.50 -5.47 -0.51
N VAL A 93 14.12 -4.55 -1.25
CA VAL A 93 13.65 -4.11 -2.56
C VAL A 93 14.77 -4.22 -3.59
N GLY A 94 14.40 -4.50 -4.83
CA GLY A 94 15.29 -4.55 -5.99
C GLY A 94 14.60 -3.97 -7.23
N ILE A 95 15.36 -3.57 -8.24
CA ILE A 95 14.85 -3.07 -9.53
C ILE A 95 15.40 -3.93 -10.65
N ALA A 96 14.57 -4.29 -11.63
CA ALA A 96 15.02 -4.80 -12.91
C ALA A 96 14.47 -3.92 -14.03
N ILE A 97 15.32 -3.59 -14.99
CA ILE A 97 14.97 -2.86 -16.21
C ILE A 97 15.09 -3.84 -17.37
N LEU A 98 13.97 -4.05 -18.08
CA LEU A 98 13.92 -4.87 -19.28
C LEU A 98 13.74 -3.95 -20.49
N LYS A 99 14.41 -4.25 -21.60
CA LYS A 99 14.16 -3.60 -22.90
C LYS A 99 13.24 -4.48 -23.73
N LYS A 100 12.19 -3.89 -24.30
CA LYS A 100 11.32 -4.56 -25.26
C LYS A 100 12.02 -4.61 -26.62
N GLU A 101 12.15 -5.81 -27.15
CA GLU A 101 12.71 -6.11 -28.46
C GLU A 101 11.64 -6.84 -29.31
N GLN A 102 11.91 -7.04 -30.60
CA GLN A 102 10.97 -7.70 -31.52
C GLN A 102 10.55 -9.11 -31.04
N ASN A 103 11.49 -9.84 -30.42
CA ASN A 103 11.30 -11.23 -30.00
C ASN A 103 11.04 -11.39 -28.49
N GLY A 104 10.66 -10.31 -27.78
CA GLY A 104 10.33 -10.37 -26.35
C GLY A 104 11.06 -9.30 -25.54
N THR A 105 11.54 -9.67 -24.36
CA THR A 105 12.20 -8.73 -23.43
C THR A 105 13.59 -9.21 -23.08
N VAL A 106 14.56 -8.30 -23.12
CA VAL A 106 15.95 -8.57 -22.72
C VAL A 106 16.26 -7.80 -21.45
N LEU A 107 16.94 -8.45 -20.50
CA LEU A 107 17.40 -7.80 -19.28
C LEU A 107 18.45 -6.74 -19.62
N LYS A 108 18.13 -5.47 -19.34
CA LYS A 108 19.04 -4.36 -19.58
C LYS A 108 19.89 -4.08 -18.35
N GLU A 109 19.26 -4.00 -17.19
CA GLU A 109 19.97 -3.70 -15.94
C GLU A 109 19.22 -4.25 -14.73
N VAL A 110 19.97 -4.52 -13.66
CA VAL A 110 19.45 -5.03 -12.40
C VAL A 110 20.17 -4.36 -11.26
N LYS A 111 19.39 -3.89 -10.28
CA LYS A 111 19.86 -3.62 -8.93
C LYS A 111 19.35 -4.69 -7.99
N ASP A 112 20.30 -5.32 -7.30
CA ASP A 112 20.03 -6.40 -6.35
C ASP A 112 19.27 -5.91 -5.12
N PHE A 113 18.76 -6.87 -4.36
CA PHE A 113 17.93 -6.62 -3.20
C PHE A 113 18.71 -5.91 -2.10
N GLN A 114 18.18 -4.80 -1.62
CA GLN A 114 18.71 -4.07 -0.46
C GLN A 114 17.59 -3.76 0.52
N VAL A 115 17.89 -3.91 1.80
CA VAL A 115 17.00 -3.50 2.89
C VAL A 115 17.25 -2.01 3.13
N THR A 116 16.50 -1.16 2.42
CA THR A 116 16.65 0.30 2.45
C THR A 116 15.33 0.97 2.15
N ALA A 117 15.09 2.13 2.78
CA ALA A 117 13.91 2.95 2.48
C ALA A 117 13.91 3.49 1.04
N ASN A 118 15.09 3.74 0.48
CA ASN A 118 15.25 4.27 -0.87
C ASN A 118 16.26 3.43 -1.65
N LEU A 119 15.84 2.93 -2.82
CA LEU A 119 16.68 2.20 -3.74
C LEU A 119 16.65 2.86 -5.11
N GLU A 120 17.81 3.27 -5.62
CA GLU A 120 17.90 3.98 -6.89
C GLU A 120 18.84 3.27 -7.87
N ILE A 121 18.51 3.30 -9.16
CA ILE A 121 19.39 2.83 -10.24
C ILE A 121 19.55 3.97 -11.26
N GLU A 122 20.80 4.29 -11.59
CA GLU A 122 21.18 5.35 -12.51
C GLU A 122 21.77 4.71 -13.76
N THR A 123 21.17 5.00 -14.92
CA THR A 123 21.54 4.34 -16.19
C THR A 123 21.31 5.22 -17.40
N VAL A 124 22.02 4.92 -18.48
CA VAL A 124 21.83 5.56 -19.79
C VAL A 124 20.99 4.66 -20.69
N LEU A 125 19.79 5.12 -21.04
CA LEU A 125 18.87 4.42 -21.91
C LEU A 125 18.89 5.01 -23.32
N TYR A 126 18.96 4.14 -24.33
CA TYR A 126 18.82 4.52 -25.74
C TYR A 126 17.35 4.52 -26.15
N PRO A 127 16.98 5.16 -27.28
CA PRO A 127 15.61 5.18 -27.74
C PRO A 127 14.96 3.80 -27.80
N GLY A 128 13.73 3.70 -27.30
CA GLY A 128 12.96 2.45 -27.25
C GLY A 128 12.01 2.35 -26.06
N THR A 129 11.39 1.18 -25.94
CA THR A 129 10.43 0.87 -24.87
C THR A 129 11.06 -0.02 -23.82
N TYR A 130 10.95 0.36 -22.55
CA TYR A 130 11.48 -0.36 -21.40
C TYR A 130 10.36 -0.72 -20.43
N ILE A 131 10.62 -1.74 -19.62
CA ILE A 131 9.76 -2.19 -18.54
C ILE A 131 10.58 -2.12 -17.25
N VAL A 132 10.09 -1.35 -16.29
CA VAL A 132 10.63 -1.27 -14.93
C VAL A 132 9.84 -2.22 -14.05
N VAL A 133 10.55 -3.16 -13.43
CA VAL A 133 9.98 -4.19 -12.57
C VAL A 133 10.52 -3.98 -11.15
N PRO A 134 9.68 -3.47 -10.22
CA PRO A 134 9.98 -3.52 -8.79
C PRO A 134 9.97 -4.96 -8.30
N ARG A 135 10.93 -5.31 -7.44
CA ARG A 135 11.12 -6.66 -6.93
C ARG A 135 11.30 -6.65 -5.42
N THR A 136 10.92 -7.74 -4.78
CA THR A 136 11.21 -8.07 -3.39
C THR A 136 11.38 -9.59 -3.29
N THR A 137 12.21 -10.08 -2.37
CA THR A 137 12.29 -11.52 -2.06
C THR A 137 11.08 -11.99 -1.26
N GLY A 138 10.38 -11.07 -0.59
CA GLY A 138 9.24 -11.41 0.25
C GLY A 138 9.62 -11.92 1.65
N CYS A 139 10.91 -12.08 1.94
CA CYS A 139 11.41 -12.65 3.20
C CYS A 139 11.17 -11.73 4.40
N MET A 140 11.10 -10.41 4.16
CA MET A 140 10.89 -9.39 5.20
C MET A 140 9.42 -9.07 5.46
N PHE A 141 8.47 -9.75 4.79
CA PHE A 141 7.06 -9.58 5.10
C PHE A 141 6.70 -10.41 6.32
N GLU A 142 6.09 -9.76 7.32
CA GLU A 142 5.58 -10.46 8.50
C GLU A 142 4.64 -11.60 8.10
N ARG A 143 4.87 -12.76 8.73
CA ARG A 143 3.88 -13.84 8.67
C ARG A 143 2.68 -13.37 9.49
N LEU A 144 1.60 -13.01 8.80
CA LEU A 144 0.31 -12.78 9.44
C LEU A 144 -0.04 -14.01 10.31
N ASP A 145 0.08 -13.87 11.63
CA ASP A 145 -0.49 -14.85 12.55
C ASP A 145 -1.96 -14.48 12.75
N LEU A 146 -2.82 -15.12 11.95
CA LEU A 146 -4.27 -14.93 12.00
C LEU A 146 -4.88 -15.35 13.35
N ARG A 147 -4.10 -16.01 14.22
CA ARG A 147 -4.49 -16.44 15.57
C ARG A 147 -4.28 -15.38 16.63
N GLU A 148 -3.60 -14.26 16.33
CA GLU A 148 -3.49 -13.16 17.29
C GLU A 148 -4.87 -12.59 17.64
N ALA A 149 -5.09 -12.39 18.95
CA ALA A 149 -6.30 -11.79 19.48
C ALA A 149 -6.42 -10.35 18.95
N PHE A 150 -7.57 -10.03 18.37
CA PHE A 150 -7.84 -8.67 17.88
C PHE A 150 -8.04 -7.72 19.07
N PRO A 151 -7.67 -6.43 18.95
CA PRO A 151 -7.88 -5.40 19.96
C PRO A 151 -9.31 -5.42 20.51
N PHE A 152 -9.48 -5.21 21.82
CA PHE A 152 -10.80 -5.14 22.44
C PHE A 152 -11.62 -3.93 21.89
N LEU A 153 -12.93 -3.91 22.12
CA LEU A 153 -13.83 -2.87 21.57
C LEU A 153 -13.41 -1.43 21.94
N ASP A 154 -12.93 -1.25 23.16
CA ASP A 154 -12.40 0.00 23.74
C ASP A 154 -11.11 0.48 23.05
N GLU A 155 -10.38 -0.43 22.40
CA GLU A 155 -9.24 -0.08 21.55
C GLU A 155 -9.66 0.42 20.16
N LEU A 156 -10.91 0.20 19.73
CA LEU A 156 -11.42 0.68 18.43
C LEU A 156 -12.26 1.96 18.57
N ALA A 157 -13.10 2.03 19.59
CA ALA A 157 -13.96 3.18 19.85
C ALA A 157 -14.05 3.46 21.36
N ASN A 158 -14.15 4.74 21.70
CA ASN A 158 -14.30 5.22 23.06
C ASN A 158 -15.43 6.24 23.14
N VAL A 159 -15.89 6.51 24.36
CA VAL A 159 -16.86 7.56 24.62
C VAL A 159 -16.10 8.84 24.96
N ASP A 160 -16.49 9.96 24.34
CA ASP A 160 -15.93 11.27 24.66
C ASP A 160 -16.50 11.84 25.97
N SER A 161 -16.01 13.01 26.39
CA SER A 161 -16.49 13.70 27.59
C SER A 161 -17.97 14.12 27.53
N ARG A 162 -18.61 14.02 26.35
CA ARG A 162 -20.02 14.38 26.10
C ARG A 162 -20.91 13.15 25.95
N GLY A 163 -20.39 11.94 26.16
CA GLY A 163 -21.16 10.71 26.00
C GLY A 163 -21.31 10.25 24.55
N GLN A 164 -20.58 10.83 23.60
CA GLN A 164 -20.63 10.46 22.18
C GLN A 164 -19.54 9.45 21.84
N ASN A 165 -19.88 8.47 21.02
CA ASN A 165 -18.89 7.53 20.49
C ASN A 165 -17.94 8.28 19.56
N ARG A 166 -16.65 7.97 19.71
CA ARG A 166 -15.57 8.40 18.83
C ARG A 166 -14.64 7.24 18.57
N LEU A 167 -13.94 7.29 17.46
CA LEU A 167 -12.84 6.36 17.22
C LEU A 167 -11.76 6.55 18.29
N SER A 168 -11.09 5.48 18.68
CA SER A 168 -9.86 5.59 19.44
C SER A 168 -8.79 6.30 18.58
N ALA A 169 -7.80 6.95 19.22
CA ALA A 169 -6.69 7.58 18.49
C ALA A 169 -5.98 6.58 17.55
N ARG A 170 -5.90 5.31 17.97
CA ARG A 170 -5.31 4.23 17.19
C ARG A 170 -6.13 3.88 15.96
N MET A 171 -7.45 3.78 16.11
CA MET A 171 -8.35 3.53 14.99
C MET A 171 -8.40 4.72 14.03
N GLU A 172 -8.23 5.95 14.51
CA GLU A 172 -8.07 7.12 13.65
C GLU A 172 -6.80 7.04 12.79
N THR A 173 -5.67 6.63 13.37
CA THR A 173 -4.42 6.39 12.63
C THR A 173 -4.63 5.31 11.57
N LEU A 174 -5.33 4.22 11.89
CA LEU A 174 -5.66 3.17 10.90
C LEU A 174 -6.54 3.70 9.78
N CYS A 175 -7.52 4.56 10.07
CA CYS A 175 -8.34 5.19 9.05
C CYS A 175 -7.49 6.04 8.10
N GLU A 176 -6.48 6.74 8.61
CA GLU A 176 -5.54 7.52 7.79
C GLU A 176 -4.69 6.62 6.88
N GLN A 177 -4.22 5.49 7.42
CA GLN A 177 -3.47 4.49 6.65
C GLN A 177 -4.31 3.86 5.54
N ILE A 178 -5.54 3.45 5.85
CA ILE A 178 -6.52 2.93 4.89
C ILE A 178 -6.81 3.99 3.83
N PHE A 179 -7.12 5.22 4.24
CA PHE A 179 -7.45 6.30 3.32
C PHE A 179 -6.31 6.56 2.31
N SER A 180 -5.09 6.73 2.80
CA SER A 180 -3.90 7.00 1.97
C SER A 180 -3.58 5.85 1.01
N ARG A 181 -3.94 4.62 1.37
CA ARG A 181 -3.78 3.44 0.51
C ARG A 181 -4.71 3.47 -0.70
N PHE A 182 -5.95 3.93 -0.52
CA PHE A 182 -6.95 3.96 -1.59
C PHE A 182 -7.01 5.30 -2.35
N ASP A 183 -6.56 6.40 -1.75
CA ASP A 183 -6.39 7.69 -2.44
C ASP A 183 -5.11 7.66 -3.29
N THR A 184 -5.22 7.04 -4.46
CA THR A 184 -4.06 6.71 -5.30
C THR A 184 -3.35 7.94 -5.86
N LEU A 185 -4.11 9.02 -6.09
CA LEU A 185 -3.64 10.26 -6.70
C LEU A 185 -3.48 11.43 -5.71
N ASP A 186 -3.60 11.19 -4.40
CA ASP A 186 -3.50 12.21 -3.34
C ASP A 186 -4.52 13.35 -3.52
N LYS A 187 -5.74 12.98 -3.96
CA LYS A 187 -6.87 13.90 -4.20
C LYS A 187 -7.48 14.41 -2.89
N ARG A 188 -7.17 13.77 -1.77
CA ARG A 188 -7.78 13.96 -0.45
C ARG A 188 -9.26 13.58 -0.40
N SER A 189 -9.70 12.75 -1.36
CA SER A 189 -11.05 12.21 -1.44
C SER A 189 -11.01 10.87 -2.19
N LEU A 190 -11.77 9.89 -1.72
CA LEU A 190 -11.98 8.62 -2.41
C LEU A 190 -13.17 8.75 -3.37
N ASP A 191 -12.91 8.59 -4.67
CA ASP A 191 -14.00 8.48 -5.64
C ASP A 191 -14.72 7.13 -5.56
N PHE A 192 -15.72 6.93 -6.41
CA PHE A 192 -16.51 5.71 -6.44
C PHE A 192 -15.64 4.45 -6.65
N GLU A 193 -14.70 4.49 -7.59
CA GLU A 193 -13.87 3.34 -7.92
C GLU A 193 -12.88 3.02 -6.80
N GLU A 194 -12.29 4.05 -6.18
CA GLU A 194 -11.39 3.89 -5.04
C GLU A 194 -12.12 3.35 -3.80
N PHE A 195 -13.33 3.85 -3.51
CA PHE A 195 -14.13 3.36 -2.40
C PHE A 195 -14.65 1.94 -2.66
N LYS A 196 -15.07 1.64 -3.89
CA LYS A 196 -15.46 0.28 -4.30
C LYS A 196 -14.30 -0.69 -4.18
N ALA A 197 -13.09 -0.28 -4.56
CA ALA A 197 -11.88 -1.07 -4.35
C ALA A 197 -11.62 -1.36 -2.86
N PHE A 198 -11.82 -0.38 -1.97
CA PHE A 198 -11.76 -0.58 -0.52
C PHE A 198 -12.76 -1.63 -0.03
N LEU A 199 -14.01 -1.55 -0.49
CA LEU A 199 -15.05 -2.51 -0.12
C LEU A 199 -14.70 -3.93 -0.59
N ILE A 200 -14.30 -4.08 -1.86
CA ILE A 200 -13.88 -5.36 -2.45
C ILE A 200 -12.74 -5.97 -1.66
N GLU A 201 -11.71 -5.17 -1.35
CA GLU A 201 -10.52 -5.67 -0.66
C GLU A 201 -10.81 -6.06 0.80
N SER A 202 -11.63 -5.26 1.48
CA SER A 202 -12.09 -5.57 2.84
C SER A 202 -13.11 -6.71 2.91
N LYS A 203 -13.62 -7.17 1.75
CA LYS A 203 -14.70 -8.15 1.62
C LYS A 203 -15.93 -7.76 2.44
N PHE A 204 -16.26 -6.47 2.43
CA PHE A 204 -17.37 -5.97 3.20
C PHE A 204 -18.69 -6.26 2.48
N GLY A 205 -19.73 -6.68 3.20
CA GLY A 205 -20.99 -7.15 2.60
C GLY A 205 -21.72 -6.10 1.73
N LEU A 206 -21.46 -4.81 1.98
CA LEU A 206 -21.98 -3.67 1.22
C LEU A 206 -21.50 -3.59 -0.25
N ILE A 207 -20.62 -4.49 -0.72
CA ILE A 207 -20.19 -4.53 -2.13
C ILE A 207 -21.38 -4.78 -3.06
N GLU A 208 -22.36 -5.58 -2.65
CA GLU A 208 -23.51 -5.97 -3.48
C GLU A 208 -24.49 -4.80 -3.71
N ASP A 209 -24.52 -3.82 -2.80
CA ASP A 209 -25.42 -2.66 -2.87
C ASP A 209 -24.80 -1.44 -3.57
N LEU A 210 -23.54 -1.51 -4.02
CA LEU A 210 -22.76 -0.40 -4.59
C LEU A 210 -22.33 -0.69 -6.03
N GLU A 211 -23.31 -0.78 -6.93
CA GLU A 211 -23.07 -1.04 -8.35
C GLU A 211 -22.75 0.24 -9.12
N THR A 212 -23.41 1.35 -8.80
CA THR A 212 -23.33 2.61 -9.55
C THR A 212 -22.83 3.80 -8.72
N VAL A 213 -22.43 4.87 -9.42
CA VAL A 213 -22.03 6.15 -8.79
C VAL A 213 -23.20 6.79 -8.03
N ASP A 214 -24.45 6.58 -8.47
CA ASP A 214 -25.62 7.13 -7.80
C ASP A 214 -25.91 6.41 -6.48
N ASP A 215 -25.70 5.08 -6.43
CA ASP A 215 -25.76 4.30 -5.19
C ASP A 215 -24.71 4.82 -4.19
N TYR A 216 -23.50 5.10 -4.66
CA TYR A 216 -22.44 5.68 -3.84
C TYR A 216 -22.81 7.03 -3.25
N LYS A 217 -23.43 7.91 -4.05
CA LYS A 217 -23.91 9.19 -3.57
C LYS A 217 -25.01 9.04 -2.51
N ALA A 218 -26.00 8.19 -2.76
CA ALA A 218 -27.16 8.03 -1.89
C ALA A 218 -26.85 7.26 -0.59
N ILE A 219 -26.06 6.19 -0.68
CA ILE A 219 -25.80 5.30 0.45
C ILE A 219 -24.62 5.83 1.27
N VAL A 220 -23.54 6.25 0.61
CA VAL A 220 -22.28 6.59 1.29
C VAL A 220 -22.14 8.10 1.49
N LEU A 221 -22.13 8.88 0.41
CA LEU A 221 -21.82 10.31 0.52
C LEU A 221 -22.90 11.08 1.28
N GLN A 222 -24.17 10.76 1.10
CA GLN A 222 -25.28 11.39 1.83
C GLN A 222 -25.15 11.25 3.36
N HIS A 223 -24.62 10.11 3.84
CA HIS A 223 -24.57 9.79 5.27
C HIS A 223 -23.23 10.15 5.91
N PHE A 224 -22.13 9.98 5.17
CA PHE A 224 -20.79 10.05 5.75
C PHE A 224 -19.97 11.24 5.25
N ASN A 225 -20.31 11.85 4.11
CA ASN A 225 -19.49 12.93 3.57
C ASN A 225 -19.47 14.13 4.53
N SER A 226 -18.27 14.65 4.79
CA SER A 226 -18.07 15.84 5.63
C SER A 226 -18.13 17.13 4.82
N ASP A 227 -17.94 17.05 3.50
CA ASP A 227 -17.88 18.20 2.60
C ASP A 227 -18.86 18.01 1.43
N LYS A 228 -19.92 18.82 1.40
CA LYS A 228 -20.95 18.76 0.36
C LYS A 228 -20.43 19.14 -1.03
N SER A 229 -19.26 19.77 -1.11
CA SER A 229 -18.60 20.12 -2.37
C SER A 229 -17.64 19.04 -2.87
N ALA A 230 -17.28 18.06 -2.03
CA ALA A 230 -16.41 16.96 -2.42
C ALA A 230 -17.19 15.92 -3.24
N GLU A 231 -16.67 15.59 -4.42
CA GLU A 231 -17.21 14.54 -5.30
C GLU A 231 -16.92 13.11 -4.79
N GLY A 232 -16.18 12.98 -3.69
CA GLY A 232 -15.78 11.71 -3.09
C GLY A 232 -15.76 11.76 -1.56
N LEU A 233 -15.57 10.59 -0.94
CA LEU A 233 -15.54 10.45 0.51
C LEU A 233 -14.22 11.00 1.06
N THR A 234 -14.30 12.00 1.93
CA THR A 234 -13.13 12.57 2.60
C THR A 234 -12.60 11.65 3.71
N LEU A 235 -11.39 11.91 4.22
CA LEU A 235 -10.85 11.20 5.37
C LEU A 235 -11.78 11.29 6.59
N VAL A 236 -12.35 12.47 6.85
CA VAL A 236 -13.31 12.66 7.94
C VAL A 236 -14.56 11.82 7.70
N GLY A 237 -15.02 11.72 6.44
CA GLY A 237 -16.13 10.85 6.09
C GLY A 237 -15.82 9.38 6.27
N LEU A 238 -14.60 8.94 5.90
CA LEU A 238 -14.16 7.57 6.16
C LEU A 238 -14.10 7.27 7.67
N LYS A 239 -13.58 8.20 8.50
CA LYS A 239 -13.59 8.03 9.96
C LYS A 239 -15.01 7.85 10.51
N LYS A 240 -15.98 8.62 10.01
CA LYS A 240 -17.41 8.46 10.38
C LYS A 240 -17.98 7.12 9.92
N PHE A 241 -17.67 6.71 8.69
CA PHE A 241 -18.07 5.42 8.15
C PHE A 241 -17.53 4.27 9.00
N MET A 242 -16.24 4.30 9.33
CA MET A 242 -15.60 3.29 10.18
C MET A 242 -16.15 3.28 11.60
N LEU A 243 -16.44 4.44 12.19
CA LEU A 243 -17.12 4.53 13.49
C LEU A 243 -18.49 3.85 13.43
N LYS A 244 -19.27 4.11 12.37
CA LYS A 244 -20.58 3.49 12.20
C LYS A 244 -20.49 1.97 12.02
N MET A 245 -19.45 1.49 11.34
CA MET A 245 -19.16 0.05 11.26
C MET A 245 -18.89 -0.56 12.64
N VAL A 246 -18.08 0.10 13.48
CA VAL A 246 -17.80 -0.36 14.85
C VAL A 246 -19.09 -0.44 15.67
N GLU A 247 -19.93 0.60 15.59
CA GLU A 247 -21.22 0.66 16.29
C GLU A 247 -22.21 -0.42 15.86
N ASN A 248 -22.26 -0.70 14.55
CA ASN A 248 -23.18 -1.69 14.00
C ASN A 248 -22.70 -3.13 14.27
N SER A 249 -21.40 -3.38 14.08
CA SER A 249 -20.82 -4.71 14.25
C SER A 249 -19.31 -4.64 14.46
N TYR A 250 -18.90 -4.81 15.72
CA TYR A 250 -17.50 -5.01 16.08
C TYR A 250 -16.88 -6.18 15.31
N ARG A 251 -17.58 -7.31 15.21
CA ARG A 251 -17.07 -8.52 14.55
C ARG A 251 -16.79 -8.29 13.06
N GLU A 252 -17.69 -7.60 12.36
CA GLU A 252 -17.48 -7.27 10.94
C GLU A 252 -16.33 -6.29 10.78
N THR A 253 -16.24 -5.27 11.64
CA THR A 253 -15.12 -4.30 11.61
C THR A 253 -13.78 -5.00 11.78
N VAL A 254 -13.67 -5.91 12.76
CA VAL A 254 -12.47 -6.74 12.95
C VAL A 254 -12.16 -7.58 11.71
N THR A 255 -13.18 -8.17 11.09
CA THR A 255 -13.01 -8.99 9.88
C THR A 255 -12.52 -8.14 8.70
N THR A 256 -13.10 -6.96 8.51
CA THR A 256 -12.67 -5.96 7.51
C THR A 256 -11.21 -5.57 7.70
N LEU A 257 -10.81 -5.23 8.92
CA LEU A 257 -9.43 -4.85 9.22
C LEU A 257 -8.46 -6.02 8.97
N LYS A 258 -8.82 -7.26 9.35
CA LYS A 258 -8.03 -8.46 9.03
C LYS A 258 -7.88 -8.67 7.52
N ASN A 259 -8.93 -8.47 6.75
CA ASN A 259 -8.89 -8.63 5.29
C ASN A 259 -7.99 -7.57 4.62
N LEU A 260 -7.95 -6.36 5.17
CA LEU A 260 -7.06 -5.29 4.70
C LEU A 260 -5.59 -5.52 5.12
N GLY A 261 -5.31 -6.49 5.99
CA GLY A 261 -3.98 -6.87 6.43
C GLY A 261 -3.56 -6.32 7.80
N PHE A 262 -4.48 -5.72 8.56
CA PHE A 262 -4.21 -5.26 9.92
C PHE A 262 -4.39 -6.40 10.93
N ASN A 263 -3.42 -6.60 11.82
CA ASN A 263 -3.43 -7.67 12.83
C ASN A 263 -3.72 -7.16 14.24
N GLY A 264 -4.00 -8.09 15.16
CA GLY A 264 -4.37 -7.80 16.55
C GLY A 264 -3.32 -7.03 17.35
N ASN A 265 -2.04 -7.25 17.08
CA ASN A 265 -0.94 -6.48 17.65
C ASN A 265 -0.68 -5.16 16.91
N LEU A 266 -1.64 -4.24 16.86
CA LEU A 266 -1.36 -2.84 16.45
C LEU A 266 -0.57 -2.04 17.52
N VAL A 267 0.13 -2.72 18.45
CA VAL A 267 1.01 -2.15 19.48
C VAL A 267 2.48 -2.14 19.01
N ASN A 268 2.83 -2.94 17.99
CA ASN A 268 4.22 -3.11 17.51
C ASN A 268 4.37 -2.98 15.98
N GLN A 269 3.45 -2.27 15.29
CA GLN A 269 3.54 -2.04 13.84
C GLN A 269 3.77 -0.57 13.51
#